data_AF-A0A8T5KUQ7-F1
#
_entry.id   AF-A0A8T5KUQ7-F1
#
_cell.length_a   1.000
_cell.length_b   1.000
_cell.length_c   1.000
_cell.angle_alpha   90.00
_cell.angle_beta   90.00
_cell.angle_gamma   90.00
#
_symmetry.space_group_name_H-M   'P 1'
#
loop_
_entity.id
_entity.type
_entity.pdbx_description
1 polymer ?
#
loop_
_entity_poly.entity_id
_entity_poly.type
_entity_poly.pdbx_seq_one_letter_code
_entity_poly.pdbx_strand_id
1 'polypeptide(L)'
;MGLFGNKKKRRRTYYRRPLHLPTVTSREYRMYKKVEKRKLNWYEKLIKITGGTKISFSKESDRKLQSAITFTGLRATPGQVGGLMLVTIIFFVLLGVVLMIMGLLNLMVSIAVMAFGFLLAYYFYKYPSTVVKTLRIQASSQVVLAILYMVVSMRISPNVERALRFAATNITGPLAWDMRKLLWDIEMRKYYSAHDALDDYITRWKPENEEFSEALRLIRDSQQQTPQRALAELDRALDVILDGTKTRMKHYSQDLLMPVMAIHMMGIMLPILGTIMAPLAAVFMSNLVSPLHFIIGYDIVLPIVIIWFINTTLNKRPMTLSQVDISRHPNVPKGNSFRIGKTSIPVLPIAVLILAMFWVMPVIHFMENPGFLLPPCSESSQPGMCEAEILPDPDPFYTLLMSSLIILGVGLSLAFYFILSNIQKMGMQSRIESIEGEFELALFKLGNKIAAGTPTELAIEKAIDDVKDLKISGLFRRTLKNMRALGMTFEAALFDKQWGSLKYYPSRIIENVMYAVVDTSKKGIT
;
A
#
# COMPACT_ATOMS: atom_id res chain seq x y z
N MET A 1 -5.16 83.69 -31.39
CA MET A 1 -4.29 82.91 -32.28
C MET A 1 -4.34 81.47 -31.79
N GLY A 2 -5.23 80.63 -32.32
CA GLY A 2 -5.02 79.81 -33.52
C GLY A 2 -4.29 78.51 -33.13
N LEU A 3 -4.58 77.31 -33.60
CA LEU A 3 -5.49 76.75 -34.60
C LEU A 3 -5.23 75.22 -34.52
N PHE A 4 -6.29 74.39 -34.58
CA PHE A 4 -6.28 72.91 -34.80
C PHE A 4 -5.61 72.01 -33.72
N GLY A 5 -6.14 70.84 -33.35
CA GLY A 5 -7.28 70.09 -33.84
C GLY A 5 -7.46 68.74 -33.11
N ASN A 6 -8.57 68.09 -33.46
CA ASN A 6 -8.94 66.68 -33.22
C ASN A 6 -9.45 66.23 -31.83
N LYS A 7 -10.74 66.50 -31.59
CA LYS A 7 -11.62 65.66 -30.76
C LYS A 7 -11.77 64.26 -31.40
N LYS A 8 -11.02 63.27 -30.89
CA LYS A 8 -11.23 61.85 -31.24
C LYS A 8 -12.59 61.36 -30.70
N LYS A 9 -13.48 60.99 -31.62
CA LYS A 9 -14.72 60.22 -31.37
C LYS A 9 -14.40 58.97 -30.54
N ARG A 10 -14.96 58.86 -29.33
CA ARG A 10 -15.02 57.61 -28.55
C ARG A 10 -15.87 56.59 -29.30
N ARG A 11 -15.24 55.69 -30.07
CA ARG A 11 -15.87 54.43 -30.47
C ARG A 11 -15.96 53.56 -29.22
N ARG A 12 -17.19 53.28 -28.76
CA ARG A 12 -17.47 52.23 -27.79
C ARG A 12 -17.14 50.88 -28.44
N THR A 13 -15.94 50.38 -28.22
CA THR A 13 -15.61 48.98 -28.46
C THR A 13 -16.43 48.15 -27.49
N TYR A 14 -17.45 47.47 -28.01
CA TYR A 14 -18.09 46.37 -27.31
C TYR A 14 -17.01 45.32 -27.06
N TYR A 15 -16.49 45.25 -25.83
CA TYR A 15 -15.81 44.06 -25.35
C TYR A 15 -16.84 42.93 -25.40
N ARG A 16 -16.79 42.10 -26.44
CA ARG A 16 -17.33 40.74 -26.35
C ARG A 16 -16.59 40.12 -25.17
N ARG A 17 -17.30 39.91 -24.06
CA ARG A 17 -16.84 39.00 -22.99
C ARG A 17 -16.32 37.75 -23.71
N PRO A 18 -15.09 37.26 -23.41
CA PRO A 18 -14.68 35.97 -23.95
C PRO A 18 -15.79 35.02 -23.55
N LEU A 19 -16.44 34.42 -24.55
CA LEU A 19 -17.38 33.33 -24.34
C LEU A 19 -16.58 32.35 -23.47
N HIS A 20 -16.93 32.22 -22.19
CA HIS A 20 -16.46 31.10 -21.40
C HIS A 20 -17.07 29.90 -22.11
N LEU A 21 -16.32 29.38 -23.09
CA LEU A 21 -16.51 28.04 -23.62
C LEU A 21 -16.67 27.19 -22.36
N PRO A 22 -17.81 26.53 -22.14
CA PRO A 22 -17.91 25.60 -21.04
C PRO A 22 -16.74 24.64 -21.24
N THR A 23 -15.79 24.64 -20.31
CA THR A 23 -14.71 23.66 -20.35
C THR A 23 -15.38 22.33 -20.07
N VAL A 24 -15.84 21.66 -21.13
CA VAL A 24 -16.21 20.25 -21.14
C VAL A 24 -14.90 19.50 -20.99
N THR A 25 -14.30 19.63 -19.81
CA THR A 25 -13.27 18.70 -19.36
C THR A 25 -14.05 17.53 -18.83
N SER A 26 -14.04 16.47 -19.62
CA SER A 26 -14.51 15.16 -19.19
C SER A 26 -13.90 14.84 -17.82
N ARG A 27 -14.61 14.04 -17.02
CA ARG A 27 -14.11 13.62 -15.69
C ARG A 27 -12.71 13.00 -15.84
N GLU A 28 -12.51 12.28 -16.94
CA GLU A 28 -11.28 11.65 -17.39
C GLU A 28 -10.15 12.67 -17.60
N TYR A 29 -10.40 13.80 -18.26
CA TYR A 29 -9.38 14.83 -18.47
C TYR A 29 -8.93 15.51 -17.16
N ARG A 30 -9.86 15.79 -16.24
CA ARG A 30 -9.49 16.36 -14.92
C ARG A 30 -8.67 15.37 -14.10
N MET A 31 -9.00 14.09 -14.22
CA MET A 31 -8.29 12.98 -13.59
C MET A 31 -6.88 12.83 -14.19
N TYR A 32 -6.73 12.91 -15.51
CA TYR A 32 -5.42 12.94 -16.19
C TYR A 32 -4.56 14.11 -15.72
N LYS A 33 -5.11 15.33 -15.69
CA LYS A 33 -4.38 16.52 -15.25
C LYS A 33 -3.94 16.46 -13.77
N LYS A 34 -4.70 15.79 -12.91
CA LYS A 34 -4.30 15.51 -11.51
C LYS A 34 -3.12 14.53 -11.45
N VAL A 35 -3.12 13.51 -12.31
CA VAL A 35 -2.02 12.54 -12.41
C VAL A 35 -0.75 13.20 -12.96
N GLU A 36 -0.89 14.09 -13.94
CA GLU A 36 0.23 14.84 -14.52
C GLU A 36 0.86 15.83 -13.51
N LYS A 37 0.09 16.30 -12.53
CA LYS A 37 0.59 17.13 -11.41
C LYS A 37 1.11 16.32 -10.21
N ARG A 38 1.30 15.00 -10.34
CA ARG A 38 1.84 14.15 -9.26
C ARG A 38 3.21 14.67 -8.78
N LYS A 39 3.39 14.72 -7.45
CA LYS A 39 4.69 15.03 -6.82
C LYS A 39 5.69 13.91 -7.13
N LEU A 40 6.95 14.30 -7.38
CA LEU A 40 8.04 13.36 -7.63
C LEU A 40 8.20 12.37 -6.47
N ASN A 41 8.30 11.08 -6.79
CA ASN A 41 8.61 10.03 -5.84
C ASN A 41 10.01 10.22 -5.25
N TRP A 42 10.31 9.62 -4.09
CA TRP A 42 11.64 9.71 -3.45
C TRP A 42 12.76 9.28 -4.41
N TYR A 43 12.54 8.22 -5.19
CA TYR A 43 13.48 7.73 -6.19
C TYR A 43 13.67 8.71 -7.35
N GLU A 44 12.59 9.35 -7.82
CA GLU A 44 12.65 10.37 -8.86
C GLU A 44 13.36 11.65 -8.37
N LYS A 45 13.23 11.98 -7.07
CA LYS A 45 14.02 13.05 -6.44
C LYS A 45 15.50 12.72 -6.44
N LEU A 46 15.89 11.49 -6.10
CA LEU A 46 17.29 11.05 -6.16
C LEU A 46 17.86 11.14 -7.58
N ILE A 47 17.11 10.67 -8.59
CA ILE A 47 17.50 10.80 -10.01
C ILE A 47 17.66 12.29 -10.42
N LYS A 48 16.82 13.17 -9.89
CA LYS A 48 16.93 14.60 -10.16
C LYS A 48 18.17 15.22 -9.48
N ILE A 49 18.50 14.77 -8.27
CA ILE A 49 19.69 15.21 -7.52
C ILE A 49 20.97 14.79 -8.25
N THR A 50 21.00 13.62 -8.88
CA THR A 50 22.14 13.16 -9.69
C THR A 50 22.29 13.88 -11.03
N GLY A 51 21.51 14.95 -11.26
CA GLY A 51 21.81 15.94 -12.30
C GLY A 51 21.59 15.48 -13.74
N GLY A 52 20.99 14.29 -13.96
CA GLY A 52 20.72 13.81 -15.30
C GLY A 52 21.93 13.23 -16.04
N THR A 53 22.95 12.74 -15.32
CA THR A 53 24.00 11.91 -15.91
C THR A 53 23.37 10.72 -16.62
N LYS A 54 23.53 10.64 -17.94
CA LYS A 54 22.96 9.57 -18.77
C LYS A 54 24.07 8.57 -19.12
N ILE A 55 23.96 7.38 -18.58
CA ILE A 55 24.88 6.28 -18.87
C ILE A 55 24.03 5.13 -19.39
N SER A 56 24.13 4.85 -20.70
CA SER A 56 23.45 3.71 -21.31
C SER A 56 24.20 2.42 -21.01
N PHE A 57 23.47 1.33 -20.78
CA PHE A 57 24.06 0.00 -20.65
C PHE A 57 23.92 -0.78 -21.97
N SER A 58 23.88 -2.11 -21.90
CA SER A 58 23.58 -2.96 -23.04
C SER A 58 22.18 -2.65 -23.59
N LYS A 59 21.99 -2.79 -24.91
CA LYS A 59 20.70 -2.54 -25.59
C LYS A 59 19.55 -3.37 -24.98
N GLU A 60 19.84 -4.57 -24.50
CA GLU A 60 18.83 -5.43 -23.87
C GLU A 60 18.41 -4.95 -22.49
N SER A 61 19.37 -4.55 -21.65
CA SER A 61 19.11 -3.99 -20.32
C SER A 61 18.33 -2.68 -20.41
N ASP A 62 18.70 -1.81 -21.34
CA ASP A 62 18.00 -0.55 -21.57
C ASP A 62 16.57 -0.78 -22.07
N ARG A 63 16.33 -1.77 -22.93
CA ARG A 63 14.97 -2.14 -23.37
C ARG A 63 14.11 -2.66 -22.22
N LYS A 64 14.67 -3.54 -21.37
CA LYS A 64 13.99 -4.05 -20.17
C LYS A 64 13.64 -2.92 -19.21
N LEU A 65 14.58 -2.00 -18.99
CA LEU A 65 14.40 -0.87 -18.09
C LEU A 65 13.41 0.16 -18.64
N GLN A 66 13.43 0.42 -19.95
CA GLN A 66 12.46 1.29 -20.62
C GLN A 66 11.04 0.73 -20.49
N SER A 67 10.85 -0.58 -20.73
CA SER A 67 9.57 -1.24 -20.51
C SER A 67 9.09 -1.07 -19.05
N ALA A 68 9.98 -1.27 -18.07
CA ALA A 68 9.65 -1.08 -16.66
C ALA A 68 9.27 0.37 -16.30
N ILE A 69 10.00 1.35 -16.83
CA ILE A 69 9.75 2.78 -16.60
C ILE A 69 8.41 3.20 -17.21
N THR A 70 8.14 2.79 -18.45
CA THR A 70 6.88 3.11 -19.13
C THR A 70 5.67 2.51 -18.43
N PHE A 71 5.77 1.26 -17.94
CA PHE A 71 4.72 0.60 -17.18
C PHE A 71 4.45 1.28 -15.82
N THR A 72 5.52 1.68 -15.11
CA THR A 72 5.40 2.31 -13.78
C THR A 72 5.02 3.80 -13.85
N GLY A 73 5.16 4.43 -15.02
CA GLY A 73 5.00 5.87 -15.20
C GLY A 73 6.06 6.69 -14.45
N LEU A 74 7.22 6.09 -14.15
CA LEU A 74 8.34 6.80 -13.51
C LEU A 74 8.91 7.87 -14.46
N ARG A 75 9.17 9.06 -13.93
CA ARG A 75 9.82 10.16 -14.67
C ARG A 75 11.33 9.99 -14.70
N ALA A 76 11.78 8.91 -15.33
CA ALA A 76 13.19 8.57 -15.47
C ALA A 76 13.48 8.09 -16.90
N THR A 77 14.75 8.17 -17.31
CA THR A 77 15.26 7.50 -18.50
C THR A 77 16.19 6.35 -18.08
N PRO A 78 16.34 5.27 -18.89
CA PRO A 78 17.25 4.18 -18.58
C PRO A 78 18.67 4.69 -18.25
N GLY A 79 19.14 5.67 -19.02
CA GLY A 79 20.44 6.29 -18.80
C GLY A 79 20.59 7.00 -17.44
N GLN A 80 19.51 7.61 -16.93
CA GLN A 80 19.53 8.28 -15.62
C GLN A 80 19.57 7.28 -14.45
N VAL A 81 18.94 6.12 -14.61
CA VAL A 81 19.04 5.03 -13.62
C VAL A 81 20.46 4.49 -13.55
N GLY A 82 21.13 4.34 -14.72
CA GLY A 82 22.54 3.98 -14.77
C GLY A 82 23.46 5.03 -14.15
N GLY A 83 23.18 6.31 -14.41
CA GLY A 83 23.89 7.41 -13.76
C GLY A 83 23.79 7.38 -12.24
N LEU A 84 22.58 7.16 -11.70
CA LEU A 84 22.37 7.03 -10.24
C LEU A 84 23.17 5.85 -9.64
N MET A 85 23.19 4.70 -10.31
CA MET A 85 23.97 3.54 -9.87
C MET A 85 25.46 3.91 -9.75
N LEU A 86 26.03 4.53 -10.78
CA LEU A 86 27.45 4.84 -10.83
C LEU A 86 27.84 5.92 -9.80
N VAL A 87 27.06 7.00 -9.70
CA VAL A 87 27.29 8.06 -8.71
C VAL A 87 27.25 7.50 -7.29
N THR A 88 26.34 6.56 -7.01
CA THR A 88 26.26 5.90 -5.69
C THR A 88 27.52 5.10 -5.40
N ILE A 89 28.04 4.33 -6.37
CA ILE A 89 29.30 3.58 -6.20
C ILE A 89 30.46 4.54 -5.93
N ILE A 90 30.63 5.57 -6.76
CA ILE A 90 31.72 6.54 -6.61
C ILE A 90 31.65 7.22 -5.24
N PHE A 91 30.46 7.65 -4.82
CA PHE A 91 30.28 8.34 -3.53
C PHE A 91 30.71 7.46 -2.35
N PHE A 92 30.28 6.21 -2.29
CA PHE A 92 30.62 5.31 -1.18
C PHE A 92 32.08 4.83 -1.22
N VAL A 93 32.67 4.66 -2.41
CA VAL A 93 34.10 4.38 -2.56
C VAL A 93 34.93 5.55 -2.06
N LEU A 94 34.60 6.76 -2.49
CA LEU A 94 35.31 7.98 -2.05
C LEU A 94 35.13 8.21 -0.55
N LEU A 95 33.92 8.03 -0.02
CA LEU A 95 33.64 8.12 1.41
C LEU A 95 34.48 7.12 2.22
N GLY A 96 34.52 5.85 1.79
CA GLY A 96 35.30 4.82 2.47
C GLY A 96 36.80 5.15 2.47
N VAL A 97 37.35 5.60 1.35
CA VAL A 97 38.76 5.98 1.23
C VAL A 97 39.09 7.23 2.06
N VAL A 98 38.25 8.27 2.03
CA VAL A 98 38.48 9.51 2.79
C VAL A 98 38.42 9.23 4.30
N LEU A 99 37.44 8.47 4.78
CA LEU A 99 37.32 8.14 6.20
C LEU A 99 38.48 7.26 6.69
N MET A 100 39.01 6.39 5.81
CA MET A 100 40.24 5.63 6.08
C MET A 100 41.46 6.56 6.20
N ILE A 101 41.64 7.51 5.28
CA ILE A 101 42.77 8.46 5.29
C ILE A 101 42.71 9.38 6.52
N MET A 102 41.52 9.79 6.95
CA MET A 102 41.33 10.62 8.15
C MET A 102 41.58 9.85 9.47
N GLY A 103 41.86 8.55 9.42
CA GLY A 103 42.09 7.71 10.60
C GLY A 103 40.82 7.45 11.42
N LEU A 104 39.63 7.78 10.88
CA LEU A 104 38.36 7.64 11.60
C LEU A 104 37.84 6.19 11.56
N LEU A 105 38.18 5.43 10.51
CA LEU A 105 37.74 4.06 10.30
C LEU A 105 38.93 3.13 10.03
N ASN A 106 38.89 1.93 10.62
CA ASN A 106 39.83 0.86 10.30
C ASN A 106 39.60 0.34 8.86
N LEU A 107 40.62 -0.31 8.28
CA LEU A 107 40.57 -0.87 6.92
C LEU A 107 39.35 -1.78 6.70
N MET A 108 39.03 -2.65 7.66
CA MET A 108 37.90 -3.57 7.58
C MET A 108 36.56 -2.83 7.47
N VAL A 109 36.36 -1.79 8.29
CA VAL A 109 35.13 -0.99 8.27
C VAL A 109 35.01 -0.19 6.98
N SER A 110 36.14 0.33 6.47
CA SER A 110 36.21 1.05 5.21
C SER A 110 35.82 0.17 4.02
N ILE A 111 36.27 -1.09 3.98
CA ILE A 111 35.85 -2.09 2.99
C ILE A 111 34.35 -2.38 3.10
N ALA A 112 33.82 -2.52 4.31
CA ALA A 112 32.40 -2.74 4.52
C ALA A 112 31.54 -1.57 3.99
N VAL A 113 31.96 -0.32 4.18
CA VAL A 113 31.30 0.88 3.63
C VAL A 113 31.28 0.85 2.10
N MET A 114 32.39 0.46 1.46
CA MET A 114 32.47 0.33 0.00
C MET A 114 31.55 -0.78 -0.53
N ALA A 115 31.57 -1.95 0.12
CA ALA A 115 30.70 -3.07 -0.23
C ALA A 115 29.21 -2.70 -0.09
N PHE A 116 28.86 -1.95 0.97
CA PHE A 116 27.51 -1.43 1.18
C PHE A 116 27.09 -0.48 0.06
N GLY A 117 27.99 0.39 -0.40
CA GLY A 117 27.74 1.26 -1.56
C GLY A 117 27.39 0.49 -2.83
N PHE A 118 28.09 -0.62 -3.09
CA PHE A 118 27.81 -1.48 -4.24
C PHE A 118 26.43 -2.16 -4.14
N LEU A 119 26.07 -2.68 -2.95
CA LEU A 119 24.76 -3.26 -2.69
C LEU A 119 23.64 -2.24 -2.91
N LEU A 120 23.82 -1.01 -2.43
CA LEU A 120 22.86 0.08 -2.58
C LEU A 120 22.70 0.51 -4.05
N ALA A 121 23.80 0.57 -4.79
CA ALA A 121 23.79 0.88 -6.22
C ALA A 121 23.04 -0.20 -7.02
N TYR A 122 23.27 -1.48 -6.73
CA TYR A 122 22.53 -2.59 -7.33
C TYR A 122 21.02 -2.52 -7.01
N TYR A 123 20.67 -2.14 -5.78
CA TYR A 123 19.29 -1.92 -5.38
C TYR A 123 18.62 -0.82 -6.22
N PHE A 124 19.28 0.33 -6.43
CA PHE A 124 18.74 1.42 -7.24
C PHE A 124 18.60 1.08 -8.72
N TYR A 125 19.50 0.28 -9.28
CA TYR A 125 19.38 -0.22 -10.65
C TYR A 125 18.17 -1.16 -10.80
N LYS A 126 17.96 -2.06 -9.83
CA LYS A 126 16.86 -3.03 -9.86
C LYS A 126 15.51 -2.44 -9.43
N TYR A 127 15.51 -1.24 -8.85
CA TYR A 127 14.32 -0.61 -8.29
C TYR A 127 13.13 -0.52 -9.26
N PRO A 128 13.25 0.01 -10.50
CA PRO A 128 12.10 0.12 -11.41
C PRO A 128 11.45 -1.25 -11.69
N SER A 129 12.26 -2.28 -11.90
CA SER A 129 11.80 -3.65 -12.12
C SER A 129 11.09 -4.24 -10.90
N THR A 130 11.56 -3.93 -9.69
CA THR A 130 10.88 -4.34 -8.45
C THR A 130 9.54 -3.64 -8.30
N VAL A 131 9.46 -2.34 -8.62
CA VAL A 131 8.20 -1.60 -8.59
C VAL A 131 7.19 -2.19 -9.59
N VAL A 132 7.60 -2.51 -10.81
CA VAL A 132 6.74 -3.22 -11.79
C VAL A 132 6.15 -4.49 -11.18
N LYS A 133 6.99 -5.33 -10.58
CA LYS A 133 6.54 -6.57 -9.94
C LYS A 133 5.50 -6.29 -8.85
N THR A 134 5.75 -5.31 -7.98
CA THR A 134 4.78 -4.95 -6.93
C THR A 134 3.46 -4.42 -7.49
N LEU A 135 3.49 -3.58 -8.53
CA LEU A 135 2.29 -3.05 -9.18
C LEU A 135 1.47 -4.16 -9.87
N ARG A 136 2.14 -5.14 -10.49
CA ARG A 136 1.49 -6.30 -11.11
C ARG A 136 0.82 -7.20 -10.06
N ILE A 137 1.48 -7.43 -8.93
CA ILE A 137 0.91 -8.18 -7.81
C ILE A 137 -0.30 -7.45 -7.22
N GLN A 138 -0.23 -6.13 -7.07
CA GLN A 138 -1.36 -5.29 -6.64
C GLN A 138 -2.50 -5.25 -7.68
N ALA A 139 -2.19 -5.34 -8.97
CA ALA A 139 -3.21 -5.44 -10.01
C ALA A 139 -3.97 -6.77 -9.96
N SER A 140 -3.37 -7.84 -9.38
CA SER A 140 -3.96 -9.18 -9.34
C SER A 140 -5.33 -9.26 -8.65
N SER A 141 -5.55 -8.56 -7.51
CA SER A 141 -6.90 -8.58 -6.90
C SER A 141 -7.92 -7.78 -7.72
N GLN A 142 -7.47 -6.74 -8.42
CA GLN A 142 -8.32 -5.94 -9.27
C GLN A 142 -8.67 -6.67 -10.57
N VAL A 143 -7.82 -7.60 -11.01
CA VAL A 143 -8.06 -8.51 -12.13
C VAL A 143 -9.27 -9.41 -11.84
N VAL A 144 -9.32 -10.08 -10.67
CA VAL A 144 -10.46 -10.90 -10.28
C VAL A 144 -11.74 -10.06 -10.24
N LEU A 145 -11.65 -8.87 -9.63
CA LEU A 145 -12.77 -7.96 -9.51
C LEU A 145 -13.25 -7.39 -10.86
N ALA A 146 -12.32 -7.15 -11.79
CA ALA A 146 -12.64 -6.72 -13.15
C ALA A 146 -13.42 -7.79 -13.91
N ILE A 147 -12.97 -9.05 -13.83
CA ILE A 147 -13.70 -10.20 -14.41
C ILE A 147 -15.08 -10.32 -13.77
N LEU A 148 -15.19 -10.25 -12.44
CA LEU A 148 -16.47 -10.29 -11.75
C LEU A 148 -17.43 -9.20 -12.23
N TYR A 149 -16.98 -7.95 -12.32
CA TYR A 149 -17.82 -6.85 -12.79
C TYR A 149 -18.18 -6.98 -14.26
N MET A 150 -17.26 -7.42 -15.11
CA MET A 150 -17.57 -7.68 -16.51
C MET A 150 -18.64 -8.76 -16.63
N VAL A 151 -18.51 -9.88 -15.91
CA VAL A 151 -19.49 -10.98 -15.91
C VAL A 151 -20.84 -10.52 -15.40
N VAL A 152 -20.89 -9.80 -14.27
CA VAL A 152 -22.15 -9.25 -13.71
C VAL A 152 -22.82 -8.32 -14.74
N SER A 153 -22.05 -7.45 -15.40
CA SER A 153 -22.60 -6.58 -16.43
C SER A 153 -23.09 -7.37 -17.65
N MET A 154 -22.36 -8.39 -18.10
CA MET A 154 -22.72 -9.22 -19.25
C MET A 154 -24.00 -10.03 -19.02
N ARG A 155 -24.23 -10.50 -17.78
CA ARG A 155 -25.47 -11.16 -17.39
C ARG A 155 -26.69 -10.25 -17.48
N ILE A 156 -26.52 -8.96 -17.20
CA ILE A 156 -27.59 -7.95 -17.28
C ILE A 156 -27.78 -7.50 -18.74
N SER A 157 -26.69 -7.33 -19.48
CA SER A 157 -26.67 -6.82 -20.85
C SER A 157 -25.49 -7.44 -21.60
N PRO A 158 -25.73 -8.29 -22.63
CA PRO A 158 -24.69 -8.96 -23.42
C PRO A 158 -23.90 -7.99 -24.32
N ASN A 159 -23.14 -7.06 -23.72
CA ASN A 159 -22.35 -6.06 -24.41
C ASN A 159 -21.00 -5.86 -23.70
N VAL A 160 -19.92 -6.23 -24.39
CA VAL A 160 -18.55 -6.19 -23.87
C VAL A 160 -18.07 -4.76 -23.59
N GLU A 161 -18.46 -3.77 -24.39
CA GLU A 161 -18.10 -2.35 -24.15
C GLU A 161 -18.72 -1.85 -22.83
N ARG A 162 -20.00 -2.18 -22.61
CA ARG A 162 -20.69 -1.86 -21.36
C ARG A 162 -20.03 -2.55 -20.17
N ALA A 163 -19.69 -3.83 -20.32
CA ALA A 163 -19.00 -4.61 -19.30
C ALA A 163 -17.63 -4.02 -18.96
N LEU A 164 -16.86 -3.63 -19.98
CA LEU A 164 -15.56 -2.97 -19.84
C LEU A 164 -15.70 -1.63 -19.12
N ARG A 165 -16.68 -0.80 -19.49
CA ARG A 165 -16.99 0.48 -18.84
C ARG A 165 -17.41 0.32 -17.38
N PHE A 166 -18.24 -0.68 -17.10
CA PHE A 166 -18.69 -1.00 -15.74
C PHE A 166 -17.51 -1.45 -14.87
N ALA A 167 -16.66 -2.35 -15.36
CA ALA A 167 -15.46 -2.78 -14.64
C ALA A 167 -14.50 -1.61 -14.42
N ALA A 168 -14.16 -0.83 -15.45
CA ALA A 168 -13.24 0.31 -15.37
C ALA A 168 -13.69 1.42 -14.38
N THR A 169 -14.99 1.52 -14.12
CA THR A 169 -15.55 2.49 -13.18
C THR A 169 -15.47 2.01 -11.73
N ASN A 170 -15.62 0.70 -11.50
CA ASN A 170 -15.72 0.11 -10.16
C ASN A 170 -14.40 -0.48 -9.63
N ILE A 171 -13.45 -0.81 -10.50
CA ILE A 171 -12.11 -1.21 -10.08
C ILE A 171 -11.22 0.00 -9.78
N THR A 172 -10.19 -0.24 -8.97
CA THR A 172 -9.24 0.78 -8.51
C THR A 172 -7.80 0.42 -8.89
N GLY A 173 -6.86 1.32 -8.63
CA GLY A 173 -5.44 1.05 -8.86
C GLY A 173 -5.03 1.11 -10.34
N PRO A 174 -3.85 0.53 -10.69
CA PRO A 174 -3.28 0.62 -12.03
C PRO A 174 -4.14 0.00 -13.14
N LEU A 175 -4.79 -1.14 -12.86
CA LEU A 175 -5.66 -1.82 -13.84
C LEU A 175 -6.85 -0.95 -14.26
N ALA A 176 -7.43 -0.20 -13.32
CA ALA A 176 -8.52 0.74 -13.62
C ALA A 176 -8.11 1.77 -14.67
N TRP A 177 -6.87 2.24 -14.62
CA TRP A 177 -6.35 3.20 -15.58
C TRP A 177 -6.06 2.56 -16.93
N ASP A 178 -5.53 1.35 -16.94
CA ASP A 178 -5.28 0.60 -18.18
C ASP A 178 -6.59 0.33 -18.92
N MET A 179 -7.64 -0.11 -18.22
CA MET A 179 -8.97 -0.33 -18.79
C MET A 179 -9.66 0.97 -19.22
N ARG A 180 -9.51 2.08 -18.46
CA ARG A 180 -10.00 3.41 -18.91
C ARG A 180 -9.26 3.92 -20.14
N LYS A 181 -7.96 3.65 -20.25
CA LYS A 181 -7.17 3.99 -21.43
C LYS A 181 -7.61 3.14 -22.62
N LEU A 182 -7.93 1.87 -22.42
CA LEU A 182 -8.49 1.03 -23.47
C LEU A 182 -9.83 1.58 -23.98
N LEU A 183 -10.72 2.01 -23.07
CA LEU A 183 -11.98 2.70 -23.43
C LEU A 183 -11.73 3.99 -24.21
N TRP A 184 -10.76 4.80 -23.78
CA TRP A 184 -10.38 6.02 -24.50
C TRP A 184 -9.85 5.71 -25.91
N ASP A 185 -9.03 4.68 -26.07
CA ASP A 185 -8.53 4.26 -27.38
C ASP A 185 -9.67 3.78 -28.31
N ILE A 186 -10.71 3.13 -27.76
CA ILE A 186 -11.94 2.78 -28.49
C ILE A 186 -12.70 4.05 -28.91
N GLU A 187 -12.92 4.99 -27.98
CA GLU A 187 -13.63 6.26 -28.25
C GLU A 187 -12.90 7.13 -29.28
N MET A 188 -11.56 7.10 -29.27
CA MET A 188 -10.69 7.78 -30.23
C MET A 188 -10.57 7.04 -31.57
N ARG A 189 -11.33 5.97 -31.78
CA ARG A 189 -11.34 5.15 -33.01
C ARG A 189 -9.97 4.58 -33.38
N LYS A 190 -9.12 4.32 -32.39
CA LYS A 190 -7.87 3.56 -32.62
C LYS A 190 -8.16 2.08 -32.88
N TYR A 191 -9.23 1.56 -32.27
CA TYR A 191 -9.76 0.22 -32.50
C TYR A 191 -11.13 0.32 -33.18
N TYR A 192 -11.49 -0.67 -33.99
CA TYR A 192 -12.77 -0.68 -34.72
C TYR A 192 -13.96 -1.01 -33.81
N SER A 193 -13.73 -1.82 -32.79
CA SER A 193 -14.76 -2.25 -31.84
C SER A 193 -14.16 -2.56 -30.47
N ALA A 194 -15.01 -2.67 -29.45
CA ALA A 194 -14.59 -3.14 -28.14
C ALA A 194 -14.07 -4.58 -28.17
N HIS A 195 -14.55 -5.41 -29.11
CA HIS A 195 -14.05 -6.77 -29.32
C HIS A 195 -12.60 -6.77 -29.79
N ASP A 196 -12.29 -6.00 -30.84
CA ASP A 196 -10.93 -5.83 -31.39
C ASP A 196 -9.94 -5.24 -30.37
N ALA A 197 -10.38 -4.22 -29.63
CA ALA A 197 -9.59 -3.65 -28.54
C ALA A 197 -9.28 -4.69 -27.44
N LEU A 198 -10.24 -5.55 -27.12
CA LEU A 198 -10.07 -6.58 -26.10
C LEU A 198 -9.13 -7.69 -26.57
N ASP A 199 -9.07 -8.01 -27.86
CA ASP A 199 -8.14 -9.01 -28.43
C ASP A 199 -6.68 -8.60 -28.28
N ASP A 200 -6.36 -7.35 -28.61
CA ASP A 200 -5.04 -6.78 -28.39
C ASP A 200 -4.69 -6.75 -26.89
N TYR A 201 -5.68 -6.42 -26.05
CA TYR A 201 -5.52 -6.41 -24.61
C TYR A 201 -5.24 -7.82 -24.03
N ILE A 202 -5.96 -8.85 -24.49
CA ILE A 202 -5.75 -10.26 -24.10
C ILE A 202 -4.34 -10.71 -24.48
N THR A 203 -3.91 -10.43 -25.71
CA THR A 203 -2.57 -10.81 -26.20
C THR A 203 -1.46 -10.17 -25.36
N ARG A 204 -1.65 -8.90 -24.96
CA ARG A 204 -0.70 -8.17 -24.11
C ARG A 204 -0.61 -8.72 -22.69
N TRP A 205 -1.72 -9.19 -22.13
CA TRP A 205 -1.79 -9.72 -20.77
C TRP A 205 -1.41 -11.20 -20.64
N LYS A 206 -1.48 -11.97 -21.73
CA LYS A 206 -1.22 -13.42 -21.73
C LYS A 206 0.13 -13.82 -21.09
N PRO A 207 1.26 -13.15 -21.37
CA PRO A 207 2.55 -13.51 -20.75
C PRO A 207 2.62 -13.23 -19.24
N GLU A 208 1.76 -12.35 -18.73
CA GLU A 208 1.80 -11.85 -17.36
C GLU A 208 0.78 -12.58 -16.47
N ASN A 209 -0.41 -12.85 -17.02
CA ASN A 209 -1.50 -13.55 -16.36
C ASN A 209 -2.35 -14.28 -17.41
N GLU A 210 -2.08 -15.57 -17.59
CA GLU A 210 -2.76 -16.42 -18.54
C GLU A 210 -4.24 -16.59 -18.18
N GLU A 211 -4.54 -16.77 -16.89
CA GLU A 211 -5.89 -17.01 -16.37
C GLU A 211 -6.78 -15.77 -16.57
N PHE A 212 -6.24 -14.57 -16.41
CA PHE A 212 -6.95 -13.32 -16.71
C PHE A 212 -7.26 -13.20 -18.20
N SER A 213 -6.28 -13.53 -19.03
CA SER A 213 -6.39 -13.44 -20.49
C SER A 213 -7.42 -14.42 -21.02
N GLU A 214 -7.47 -15.63 -20.44
CA GLU A 214 -8.47 -16.64 -20.77
C GLU A 214 -9.87 -16.26 -20.26
N ALA A 215 -9.98 -15.70 -19.05
CA ALA A 215 -11.26 -15.19 -18.54
C ALA A 215 -11.82 -14.05 -19.41
N LEU A 216 -10.97 -13.12 -19.87
CA LEU A 216 -11.39 -12.07 -20.80
C LEU A 216 -11.82 -12.63 -22.16
N ARG A 217 -11.13 -13.66 -22.66
CA ARG A 217 -11.49 -14.36 -23.89
C ARG A 217 -12.88 -15.00 -23.77
N LEU A 218 -13.14 -15.75 -22.70
CA LEU A 218 -14.44 -16.36 -22.44
C LEU A 218 -15.56 -15.31 -22.35
N ILE A 219 -15.31 -14.17 -21.70
CA ILE A 219 -16.30 -13.08 -21.64
C ILE A 219 -16.57 -12.49 -23.03
N ARG A 220 -15.52 -12.26 -23.82
CA ARG A 220 -15.64 -11.73 -25.18
C ARG A 220 -16.46 -12.68 -26.06
N ASP A 221 -16.11 -13.95 -26.03
CA ASP A 221 -16.73 -14.99 -26.87
C ASP A 221 -18.20 -15.23 -26.48
N SER A 222 -18.55 -15.06 -25.20
CA SER A 222 -19.93 -15.21 -24.74
C SER A 222 -20.93 -14.26 -25.43
N GLN A 223 -20.47 -13.13 -25.97
CA GLN A 223 -21.34 -12.19 -26.70
C GLN A 223 -21.93 -12.80 -27.98
N GLN A 224 -21.24 -13.77 -28.60
CA GLN A 224 -21.65 -14.39 -29.86
C GLN A 224 -22.38 -15.73 -29.67
N GLN A 225 -22.49 -16.20 -28.42
CA GLN A 225 -23.10 -17.48 -28.09
C GLN A 225 -24.62 -17.37 -27.86
N THR A 226 -25.28 -18.53 -27.81
CA THR A 226 -26.68 -18.61 -27.37
C THR A 226 -26.79 -18.23 -25.89
N PRO A 227 -27.92 -17.68 -25.40
CA PRO A 227 -28.03 -17.18 -24.02
C PRO A 227 -27.62 -18.17 -22.93
N GLN A 228 -27.97 -19.45 -23.08
CA GLN A 228 -27.60 -20.51 -22.12
C GLN A 228 -26.10 -20.81 -22.14
N ARG A 229 -25.49 -20.88 -23.33
CA ARG A 229 -24.04 -21.09 -23.47
C ARG A 229 -23.24 -19.88 -23.03
N ALA A 230 -23.73 -18.68 -23.31
CA ALA A 230 -23.14 -17.43 -22.84
C ALA A 230 -23.05 -17.41 -21.31
N LEU A 231 -24.12 -17.78 -20.60
CA LEU A 231 -24.10 -17.89 -19.14
C LEU A 231 -23.06 -18.90 -18.66
N ALA A 232 -22.97 -20.08 -19.29
CA ALA A 232 -21.98 -21.08 -18.95
C ALA A 232 -20.53 -20.63 -19.22
N GLU A 233 -20.27 -19.89 -20.30
CA GLU A 233 -18.95 -19.30 -20.57
C GLU A 233 -18.60 -18.19 -19.56
N LEU A 234 -19.58 -17.39 -19.14
CA LEU A 234 -19.40 -16.38 -18.10
C LEU A 234 -19.12 -17.01 -16.72
N ASP A 235 -19.77 -18.14 -16.38
CA ASP A 235 -19.44 -18.94 -15.19
C ASP A 235 -18.01 -19.50 -15.30
N ARG A 236 -17.66 -20.08 -16.45
CA ARG A 236 -16.31 -20.58 -16.73
C ARG A 236 -15.24 -19.49 -16.59
N ALA A 237 -15.53 -18.26 -17.01
CA ALA A 237 -14.61 -17.13 -16.87
C ALA A 237 -14.33 -16.78 -15.40
N LEU A 238 -15.34 -16.87 -14.52
CA LEU A 238 -15.17 -16.70 -13.08
C LEU A 238 -14.35 -17.85 -12.48
N ASP A 239 -14.66 -19.09 -12.85
CA ASP A 239 -13.96 -20.27 -12.34
C ASP A 239 -12.48 -20.22 -12.69
N VAL A 240 -12.13 -19.93 -13.95
CA VAL A 240 -10.74 -19.84 -14.42
C VAL A 240 -9.93 -18.84 -13.60
N ILE A 241 -10.47 -17.64 -13.35
CA ILE A 241 -9.72 -16.62 -12.61
C ILE A 241 -9.62 -16.92 -11.11
N LEU A 242 -10.66 -17.52 -10.52
CA LEU A 242 -10.69 -17.89 -9.11
C LEU A 242 -9.78 -19.09 -8.83
N ASP A 243 -9.85 -20.14 -9.64
CA ASP A 243 -8.98 -21.32 -9.53
C ASP A 243 -7.52 -20.98 -9.82
N GLY A 244 -7.25 -20.11 -10.80
CA GLY A 244 -5.92 -19.57 -11.05
C GLY A 244 -5.35 -18.86 -9.82
N THR A 245 -6.15 -17.99 -9.21
CA THR A 245 -5.76 -17.27 -7.99
C THR A 245 -5.53 -18.22 -6.81
N LYS A 246 -6.41 -19.21 -6.63
CA LYS A 246 -6.29 -20.24 -5.59
C LYS A 246 -5.02 -21.08 -5.77
N THR A 247 -4.73 -21.50 -7.00
CA THR A 247 -3.54 -22.29 -7.34
C THR A 247 -2.26 -21.49 -7.09
N ARG A 248 -2.22 -20.22 -7.51
CA ARG A 248 -1.09 -19.31 -7.21
C ARG A 248 -0.89 -19.10 -5.71
N MET A 249 -1.96 -18.99 -4.92
CA MET A 249 -1.87 -18.90 -3.47
C MET A 249 -1.32 -20.20 -2.85
N LYS A 250 -1.73 -21.36 -3.36
CA LYS A 250 -1.22 -22.66 -2.91
C LYS A 250 0.29 -22.76 -3.15
N HIS A 251 0.76 -22.44 -4.36
CA HIS A 251 2.19 -22.42 -4.67
C HIS A 251 2.95 -21.40 -3.81
N TYR A 252 2.43 -20.18 -3.67
CA TYR A 252 3.03 -19.18 -2.79
C TYR A 252 3.15 -19.67 -1.34
N SER A 253 2.13 -20.34 -0.81
CA SER A 253 2.17 -20.90 0.55
C SER A 253 3.23 -22.00 0.70
N GLN A 254 3.47 -22.81 -0.34
CA GLN A 254 4.52 -23.82 -0.36
C GLN A 254 5.91 -23.18 -0.45
N ASP A 255 6.06 -22.17 -1.31
CA ASP A 255 7.30 -21.43 -1.53
C ASP A 255 7.75 -20.62 -0.30
N LEU A 256 6.82 -20.32 0.62
CA LEU A 256 7.12 -19.61 1.87
C LEU A 256 7.91 -20.45 2.88
N LEU A 257 7.94 -21.77 2.76
CA LEU A 257 8.61 -22.64 3.73
C LEU A 257 10.10 -22.31 3.86
N MET A 258 10.81 -22.18 2.73
CA MET A 258 12.25 -21.87 2.72
C MET A 258 12.56 -20.48 3.30
N PRO A 259 11.89 -19.39 2.88
CA PRO A 259 12.05 -18.08 3.51
C PRO A 259 11.74 -18.06 5.00
N VAL A 260 10.68 -18.74 5.46
CA VAL A 260 10.31 -18.78 6.88
C VAL A 260 11.41 -19.47 7.69
N MET A 261 11.94 -20.59 7.19
CA MET A 261 13.09 -21.25 7.85
C MET A 261 14.33 -20.34 7.86
N ALA A 262 14.62 -19.64 6.77
CA ALA A 262 15.74 -18.70 6.73
C ALA A 262 15.57 -17.55 7.74
N ILE A 263 14.36 -17.01 7.89
CA ILE A 263 14.03 -15.98 8.89
C ILE A 263 14.18 -16.55 10.31
N HIS A 264 13.73 -17.78 10.54
CA HIS A 264 13.92 -18.44 11.84
C HIS A 264 15.42 -18.62 12.17
N MET A 265 16.21 -19.09 11.20
CA MET A 265 17.65 -19.29 11.39
C MET A 265 18.38 -17.97 11.63
N MET A 266 18.10 -16.93 10.84
CA MET A 266 18.76 -15.63 10.96
C MET A 266 18.25 -14.82 12.15
N GLY A 267 16.94 -14.85 12.42
CA GLY A 267 16.30 -14.00 13.43
C GLY A 267 16.22 -14.59 14.83
N ILE A 268 16.30 -15.92 14.97
CA ILE A 268 16.17 -16.59 16.26
C ILE A 268 17.43 -17.40 16.56
N MET A 269 17.80 -18.35 15.69
CA MET A 269 18.90 -19.27 15.98
C MET A 269 20.27 -18.57 16.02
N LEU A 270 20.56 -17.67 15.06
CA LEU A 270 21.84 -16.97 14.99
C LEU A 270 22.07 -16.02 16.19
N PRO A 271 21.08 -15.25 16.67
CA PRO A 271 21.18 -14.52 17.93
C PRO A 271 21.35 -15.40 19.16
N ILE A 272 20.63 -16.53 19.26
CA ILE A 272 20.80 -17.48 20.38
C ILE A 272 22.22 -18.05 20.39
N LEU A 273 22.70 -18.54 19.26
CA LEU A 273 24.07 -19.05 19.12
C LEU A 273 25.10 -17.96 19.41
N GLY A 274 24.87 -16.75 18.89
CA GLY A 274 25.68 -15.57 19.17
C GLY A 274 25.80 -15.26 20.65
N THR A 275 24.69 -15.32 21.37
CA THR A 275 24.64 -15.08 22.82
C THR A 275 25.39 -16.16 23.59
N ILE A 276 25.25 -17.43 23.19
CA ILE A 276 25.99 -18.56 23.78
C ILE A 276 27.49 -18.43 23.50
N MET A 277 27.88 -17.96 22.31
CA MET A 277 29.27 -17.80 21.91
C MET A 277 29.91 -16.49 22.41
N ALA A 278 29.13 -15.50 22.82
CA ALA A 278 29.64 -14.19 23.23
C ALA A 278 30.66 -14.26 24.38
N PRO A 279 30.45 -15.07 25.46
CA PRO A 279 31.47 -15.25 26.50
C PRO A 279 32.76 -15.86 25.96
N LEU A 280 32.67 -16.83 25.05
CA LEU A 280 33.83 -17.46 24.41
C LEU A 280 34.60 -16.44 23.56
N ALA A 281 33.89 -15.65 22.76
CA ALA A 281 34.47 -14.60 21.94
C ALA A 281 35.13 -13.52 22.80
N ALA A 282 34.52 -13.12 23.92
CA ALA A 282 35.09 -12.16 24.84
C ALA A 282 36.38 -12.65 25.48
N VAL A 283 36.48 -13.95 25.83
CA VAL A 283 37.69 -14.53 26.46
C VAL A 283 38.81 -14.76 25.45
N PHE A 284 38.50 -15.31 24.26
CA PHE A 284 39.51 -15.77 23.31
C PHE A 284 39.79 -14.80 22.16
N MET A 285 38.90 -13.83 21.92
CA MET A 285 38.97 -12.89 20.79
C MET A 285 38.78 -11.43 21.25
N SER A 286 39.13 -11.11 22.50
CA SER A 286 38.99 -9.76 23.10
C SER A 286 39.63 -8.65 22.26
N ASN A 287 40.74 -8.95 21.57
CA ASN A 287 41.47 -7.99 20.73
C ASN A 287 40.84 -7.76 19.35
N LEU A 288 39.96 -8.65 18.88
CA LEU A 288 39.35 -8.60 17.55
C LEU A 288 37.88 -8.18 17.61
N VAL A 289 37.18 -8.48 18.71
CA VAL A 289 35.74 -8.28 18.82
C VAL A 289 35.41 -7.45 20.06
N SER A 290 35.14 -6.17 19.86
CA SER A 290 34.65 -5.29 20.93
C SER A 290 33.14 -5.45 21.16
N PRO A 291 32.61 -5.12 22.36
CA PRO A 291 31.17 -5.13 22.66
C PRO A 291 30.32 -4.33 21.66
N LEU A 292 30.87 -3.24 21.09
CA LEU A 292 30.21 -2.44 20.07
C LEU A 292 29.88 -3.25 18.80
N HIS A 293 30.69 -4.26 18.44
CA HIS A 293 30.39 -5.11 17.28
C HIS A 293 29.14 -5.96 17.50
N PHE A 294 28.92 -6.43 18.74
CA PHE A 294 27.71 -7.18 19.09
C PHE A 294 26.47 -6.27 19.06
N ILE A 295 26.56 -5.07 19.62
CA ILE A 295 25.46 -4.08 19.59
C ILE A 295 25.09 -3.73 18.14
N ILE A 296 26.07 -3.33 17.32
CA ILE A 296 25.81 -2.94 15.93
C ILE A 296 25.31 -4.15 15.12
N GLY A 297 25.92 -5.32 15.29
CA GLY A 297 25.58 -6.54 14.57
C GLY A 297 24.17 -7.02 14.87
N TYR A 298 23.85 -7.24 16.14
CA TYR A 298 22.60 -7.85 16.57
C TYR A 298 21.44 -6.87 16.71
N ASP A 299 21.66 -5.63 17.15
CA ASP A 299 20.56 -4.69 17.42
C ASP A 299 20.24 -3.79 16.22
N ILE A 300 21.16 -3.64 15.27
CA ILE A 300 20.98 -2.75 14.10
C ILE A 300 21.02 -3.53 12.80
N VAL A 301 22.16 -4.14 12.46
CA VAL A 301 22.38 -4.75 11.14
C VAL A 301 21.43 -5.92 10.91
N LEU A 302 21.33 -6.85 11.87
CA LEU A 302 20.51 -8.05 11.76
C LEU A 302 19.01 -7.74 11.61
N PRO A 303 18.38 -6.87 12.43
CA PRO A 303 17.00 -6.45 12.24
C PRO A 303 16.76 -5.78 10.88
N ILE A 304 17.68 -4.95 10.39
CA ILE A 304 17.56 -4.33 9.06
C ILE A 304 17.55 -5.40 7.96
N VAL A 305 18.46 -6.36 8.03
CA VAL A 305 18.54 -7.47 7.05
C VAL A 305 17.28 -8.35 7.13
N ILE A 306 16.80 -8.68 8.33
CA ILE A 306 15.57 -9.44 8.55
C ILE A 306 14.36 -8.70 7.97
N ILE A 307 14.17 -7.42 8.30
CA ILE A 307 13.06 -6.61 7.79
C ILE A 307 13.11 -6.52 6.27
N TRP A 308 14.30 -6.32 5.70
CA TRP A 308 14.48 -6.33 4.24
C TRP A 308 14.08 -7.67 3.62
N PHE A 309 14.49 -8.79 4.22
CA PHE A 309 14.20 -10.13 3.74
C PHE A 309 12.71 -10.49 3.87
N ILE A 310 12.10 -10.16 5.02
CA ILE A 310 10.65 -10.31 5.26
C ILE A 310 9.87 -9.52 4.21
N ASN A 311 10.18 -8.23 4.03
CA ASN A 311 9.48 -7.39 3.07
C ASN A 311 9.65 -7.91 1.64
N THR A 312 10.86 -8.35 1.27
CA THR A 312 11.13 -8.90 -0.07
C THR A 312 10.35 -10.19 -0.33
N THR A 313 10.18 -11.03 0.70
CA THR A 313 9.42 -12.27 0.63
C THR A 313 7.92 -11.99 0.58
N LEU A 314 7.39 -11.17 1.49
CA LEU A 314 5.96 -10.86 1.60
C LEU A 314 5.43 -10.05 0.41
N ASN A 315 6.28 -9.24 -0.23
CA ASN A 315 5.89 -8.50 -1.44
C ASN A 315 5.57 -9.41 -2.63
N LYS A 316 5.83 -10.72 -2.56
CA LYS A 316 5.43 -11.71 -3.56
C LYS A 316 4.04 -12.31 -3.31
N ARG A 317 3.40 -12.00 -2.18
CA ARG A 317 2.10 -12.56 -1.80
C ARG A 317 1.04 -12.24 -2.87
N PRO A 318 0.40 -13.25 -3.49
CA PRO A 318 -0.76 -13.02 -4.33
C PRO A 318 -1.83 -12.28 -3.52
N MET A 319 -2.36 -11.20 -4.07
CA MET A 319 -3.25 -10.33 -3.29
C MET A 319 -4.59 -11.02 -3.05
N THR A 320 -4.98 -11.17 -1.79
CA THR A 320 -6.32 -11.58 -1.38
C THR A 320 -7.32 -10.43 -1.60
N LEU A 321 -8.62 -10.71 -1.48
CA LEU A 321 -9.68 -9.71 -1.56
C LEU A 321 -9.37 -8.46 -0.70
N SER A 322 -9.85 -7.29 -1.16
CA SER A 322 -9.47 -5.99 -0.62
C SER A 322 -9.71 -5.89 0.89
N GLN A 323 -8.69 -5.46 1.64
CA GLN A 323 -8.79 -5.18 3.07
C GLN A 323 -9.89 -4.14 3.35
N VAL A 324 -10.60 -4.32 4.45
CA VAL A 324 -11.59 -3.36 4.96
C VAL A 324 -10.91 -2.01 5.22
N ASP A 325 -11.27 -0.98 4.47
CA ASP A 325 -10.73 0.37 4.64
C ASP A 325 -11.56 1.14 5.67
N ILE A 326 -11.15 1.05 6.94
CA ILE A 326 -11.83 1.71 8.05
C ILE A 326 -11.67 3.24 7.98
N SER A 327 -10.73 3.78 7.19
CA SER A 327 -10.41 5.22 7.18
C SER A 327 -11.60 6.13 6.87
N ARG A 328 -12.63 5.59 6.20
CA ARG A 328 -13.87 6.29 5.85
C ARG A 328 -14.91 6.32 6.97
N HIS A 329 -14.76 5.48 7.99
CA HIS A 329 -15.77 5.31 9.02
C HIS A 329 -15.79 6.52 9.98
N PRO A 330 -16.95 7.18 10.22
CA PRO A 330 -17.04 8.43 10.99
C PRO A 330 -16.55 8.35 12.44
N ASN A 331 -16.70 7.18 13.07
CA ASN A 331 -16.30 6.96 14.47
C ASN A 331 -14.84 6.52 14.65
N VAL A 332 -14.02 6.52 13.59
CA VAL A 332 -12.61 6.18 13.74
C VAL A 332 -11.90 7.26 14.53
N PRO A 333 -11.16 6.91 15.60
CA PRO A 333 -10.32 7.88 16.29
C PRO A 333 -9.28 8.44 15.31
N LYS A 334 -8.99 9.75 15.42
CA LYS A 334 -7.96 10.41 14.59
C LYS A 334 -6.62 9.68 14.75
N GLY A 335 -5.73 9.80 13.77
CA GLY A 335 -4.39 9.19 13.83
C GLY A 335 -3.71 9.48 15.17
N ASN A 336 -3.17 8.43 15.81
CA ASN A 336 -2.48 8.46 17.11
C ASN A 336 -3.33 8.94 18.31
N SER A 337 -4.66 8.77 18.25
CA SER A 337 -5.54 9.06 19.37
C SER A 337 -6.37 7.84 19.77
N PHE A 338 -6.78 7.81 21.04
CA PHE A 338 -7.73 6.85 21.58
C PHE A 338 -8.98 7.61 22.05
N ARG A 339 -10.17 7.08 21.78
CA ARG A 339 -11.42 7.76 22.10
C ARG A 339 -12.08 7.14 23.33
N ILE A 340 -12.17 7.89 24.43
CA ILE A 340 -12.95 7.49 25.61
C ILE A 340 -14.26 8.27 25.58
N GLY A 341 -15.35 7.58 25.23
CA GLY A 341 -16.66 8.21 25.07
C GLY A 341 -16.69 9.30 23.99
N LYS A 342 -16.82 10.57 24.40
CA LYS A 342 -16.87 11.74 23.49
C LYS A 342 -15.51 12.41 23.29
N THR A 343 -14.54 12.20 24.17
CA THR A 343 -13.23 12.86 24.11
C THR A 343 -12.20 11.97 23.44
N SER A 344 -11.29 12.59 22.70
CA SER A 344 -10.18 11.93 22.00
C SER A 344 -8.89 12.35 22.67
N ILE A 345 -8.20 11.38 23.28
CA ILE A 345 -6.95 11.60 24.01
C ILE A 345 -5.80 11.16 23.08
N PRO A 346 -4.78 12.01 22.86
CA PRO A 346 -3.59 11.61 22.12
C PRO A 346 -2.83 10.53 22.90
N VAL A 347 -2.36 9.49 22.21
CA VAL A 347 -1.68 8.34 22.83
C VAL A 347 -0.21 8.66 23.18
N LEU A 348 0.41 9.57 22.42
CA LEU A 348 1.81 9.95 22.59
C LEU A 348 2.17 10.47 24.00
N PRO A 349 1.43 11.40 24.64
CA PRO A 349 1.76 11.84 26.00
C PRO A 349 1.65 10.73 27.03
N ILE A 350 0.74 9.77 26.86
CA ILE A 350 0.64 8.61 27.76
C ILE A 350 1.89 7.73 27.63
N ALA A 351 2.32 7.45 26.40
CA ALA A 351 3.53 6.68 26.14
C ALA A 351 4.80 7.38 26.67
N VAL A 352 4.89 8.70 26.51
CA VAL A 352 6.01 9.51 27.05
C VAL A 352 6.00 9.53 28.58
N LEU A 353 4.82 9.60 29.21
CA LEU A 353 4.70 9.57 30.68
C LEU A 353 5.18 8.22 31.23
N ILE A 354 4.79 7.11 30.59
CA ILE A 354 5.29 5.78 30.93
C ILE A 354 6.80 5.72 30.74
N LEU A 355 7.33 6.22 29.63
CA LEU A 355 8.78 6.26 29.40
C LEU A 355 9.50 7.03 30.51
N ALA A 356 9.02 8.23 30.83
CA ALA A 356 9.58 9.09 31.87
C ALA A 356 9.55 8.42 33.26
N MET A 357 8.45 7.74 33.60
CA MET A 357 8.30 7.02 34.86
C MET A 357 9.41 5.98 35.08
N PHE A 358 9.80 5.28 34.01
CA PHE A 358 10.85 4.25 34.08
C PHE A 358 12.26 4.79 33.80
N TRP A 359 12.41 5.91 33.09
CA TRP A 359 13.71 6.48 32.71
C TRP A 359 14.29 7.48 33.70
N VAL A 360 13.47 8.21 34.46
CA VAL A 360 13.97 9.28 35.33
C VAL A 360 15.02 8.77 36.32
N MET A 361 14.73 7.66 37.01
CA MET A 361 15.66 7.07 37.99
C MET A 361 16.96 6.55 37.36
N PRO A 362 16.93 5.66 36.34
CA PRO A 362 18.15 5.17 35.71
C PRO A 362 19.01 6.26 35.08
N VAL A 363 18.38 7.24 34.41
CA VAL A 363 19.12 8.31 33.74
C VAL A 363 19.89 9.17 34.75
N ILE A 364 19.28 9.48 35.90
CA ILE A 364 19.98 10.21 36.98
C ILE A 364 21.18 9.39 37.48
N HIS A 365 20.97 8.10 37.77
CA HIS A 365 22.04 7.22 38.25
C HIS A 365 23.24 7.13 37.30
N PHE A 366 23.00 7.00 36.00
CA PHE A 366 24.05 6.92 34.98
C PHE A 366 24.67 8.28 34.62
N MET A 367 23.93 9.38 34.82
CA MET A 367 24.47 10.72 34.64
C MET A 367 25.43 11.10 35.77
N GLU A 368 25.16 10.63 36.99
CA GLU A 368 26.05 10.73 38.15
C GLU A 368 27.25 9.79 38.03
N ASN A 369 27.07 8.63 37.37
CA ASN A 369 28.10 7.59 37.24
C ASN A 369 28.35 7.20 35.76
N PRO A 370 28.90 8.12 34.94
CA PRO A 370 29.07 7.87 33.51
C PRO A 370 30.05 6.72 33.19
N GLY A 371 31.00 6.44 34.10
CA GLY A 371 32.00 5.39 33.96
C GLY A 371 31.43 3.97 33.94
N PHE A 372 30.21 3.75 34.43
CA PHE A 372 29.55 2.45 34.37
C PHE A 372 28.87 2.15 33.03
N LEU A 373 28.58 3.18 32.23
CA LEU A 373 27.99 3.05 30.88
C LEU A 373 29.08 2.93 29.80
N LEU A 374 30.14 3.71 29.93
CA LEU A 374 31.29 3.73 29.03
C LEU A 374 32.56 3.72 29.91
N PRO A 375 33.17 2.55 30.17
CA PRO A 375 34.40 2.51 30.94
C PRO A 375 35.47 3.38 30.25
N PRO A 376 36.21 4.22 31.00
CA PRO A 376 37.27 5.03 30.42
C PRO A 376 38.34 4.12 29.81
N CYS A 377 38.67 4.32 28.53
CA CYS A 377 39.80 3.65 27.91
C CYS A 377 41.09 4.35 28.38
N SER A 378 42.05 3.60 28.91
CA SER A 378 43.39 4.12 29.14
C SER A 378 44.07 4.43 27.80
N GLU A 379 44.77 5.57 27.71
CA GLU A 379 45.70 5.86 26.61
C GLU A 379 46.94 4.96 26.75
N SER A 380 46.80 3.67 26.45
CA SER A 380 47.97 2.86 26.13
C SER A 380 48.38 3.13 24.68
N SER A 381 49.69 3.26 24.44
CA SER A 381 50.33 3.76 23.22
C SER A 381 50.19 2.89 21.96
N GLN A 382 49.12 2.10 21.85
CA GLN A 382 48.77 1.34 20.65
C GLN A 382 47.29 1.61 20.27
N PRO A 383 47.02 2.02 19.02
CA PRO A 383 45.65 2.26 18.58
C PRO A 383 44.88 0.93 18.55
N GLY A 384 43.94 0.75 19.48
CA GLY A 384 42.98 -0.37 19.46
C GLY A 384 42.87 -1.21 20.74
N MET A 385 43.69 -0.97 21.76
CA MET A 385 43.57 -1.68 23.05
C MET A 385 42.92 -0.78 24.11
N CYS A 386 41.61 -0.95 24.32
CA CYS A 386 40.94 -0.44 25.52
C CYS A 386 41.04 -1.51 26.61
N GLU A 387 42.02 -1.41 27.50
CA GLU A 387 41.89 -2.06 28.81
C GLU A 387 40.85 -1.27 29.59
N ALA A 388 39.62 -1.81 29.68
CA ALA A 388 38.59 -1.25 30.53
C ALA A 388 39.04 -1.43 31.99
N GLU A 389 39.44 -0.34 32.63
CA GLU A 389 39.69 -0.34 34.07
C GLU A 389 38.34 -0.61 34.74
N ILE A 390 38.17 -1.83 35.28
CA ILE A 390 36.93 -2.22 35.96
C ILE A 390 36.87 -1.37 37.23
N LEU A 391 36.15 -0.26 37.16
CA LEU A 391 35.81 0.51 38.35
C LEU A 391 35.09 -0.46 39.30
N PRO A 392 35.55 -0.64 40.55
CA PRO A 392 34.86 -1.48 41.51
C PRO A 392 33.51 -0.85 41.81
N ASP A 393 32.46 -1.38 41.17
CA ASP A 393 31.08 -0.95 41.40
C ASP A 393 30.68 -1.41 42.81
N PRO A 394 30.32 -0.48 43.72
CA PRO A 394 29.94 -0.83 45.09
C PRO A 394 28.67 -1.69 45.13
N ASP A 395 27.77 -1.58 44.14
CA ASP A 395 26.50 -2.31 44.09
C ASP A 395 26.15 -2.78 42.65
N PRO A 396 26.82 -3.83 42.11
CA PRO A 396 26.60 -4.31 40.74
C PRO A 396 25.16 -4.70 40.43
N PHE A 397 24.42 -5.16 41.45
CA PHE A 397 23.01 -5.51 41.32
C PHE A 397 22.14 -4.28 41.05
N TYR A 398 22.44 -3.14 41.68
CA TYR A 398 21.70 -1.90 41.50
C TYR A 398 21.93 -1.32 40.09
N THR A 399 23.18 -1.32 39.63
CA THR A 399 23.54 -0.91 38.26
C THR A 399 22.86 -1.80 37.20
N LEU A 400 22.79 -3.11 37.44
CA LEU A 400 22.05 -4.04 36.58
C LEU A 400 20.54 -3.73 36.58
N LEU A 401 19.95 -3.44 37.73
CA LEU A 401 18.55 -3.07 37.83
C LEU A 401 18.26 -1.78 37.04
N MET A 402 19.11 -0.76 37.19
CA MET A 402 18.97 0.51 36.47
C MET A 402 19.06 0.33 34.95
N SER A 403 20.02 -0.45 34.45
CA SER A 403 20.09 -0.76 33.02
C SER A 403 18.86 -1.54 32.52
N SER A 404 18.34 -2.49 33.30
CA SER A 404 17.13 -3.24 32.95
C SER A 404 15.86 -2.37 32.88
N LEU A 405 15.74 -1.38 33.77
CA LEU A 405 14.63 -0.42 33.80
C LEU A 405 14.59 0.47 32.56
N ILE A 406 15.74 0.84 32.00
CA ILE A 406 15.82 1.59 30.73
C ILE A 406 15.17 0.78 29.61
N ILE A 407 15.56 -0.50 29.48
CA ILE A 407 15.06 -1.41 28.46
C ILE A 407 13.55 -1.63 28.63
N LEU A 408 13.11 -1.89 29.86
CA LEU A 408 11.70 -2.09 30.20
C LEU A 408 10.85 -0.84 29.94
N GLY A 409 11.37 0.35 30.25
CA GLY A 409 10.71 1.63 29.99
C GLY A 409 10.46 1.87 28.50
N VAL A 410 11.47 1.62 27.65
CA VAL A 410 11.32 1.70 26.19
C VAL A 410 10.30 0.68 25.69
N GLY A 411 10.41 -0.57 26.15
CA GLY A 411 9.50 -1.65 25.76
C GLY A 411 8.03 -1.35 26.10
N LEU A 412 7.75 -0.94 27.34
CA LEU A 412 6.40 -0.60 27.79
C LEU A 412 5.85 0.64 27.08
N SER A 413 6.66 1.69 26.90
CA SER A 413 6.23 2.90 26.19
C SER A 413 5.76 2.58 24.77
N LEU A 414 6.56 1.81 24.02
CA LEU A 414 6.20 1.36 22.68
C LEU A 414 4.97 0.45 22.68
N ALA A 415 4.89 -0.52 23.61
CA ALA A 415 3.76 -1.42 23.72
C ALA A 415 2.44 -0.68 23.95
N PHE A 416 2.40 0.23 24.93
CA PHE A 416 1.22 1.06 25.21
C PHE A 416 0.86 1.94 24.01
N TYR A 417 1.86 2.55 23.36
CA TYR A 417 1.62 3.35 22.17
C TYR A 417 0.93 2.54 21.06
N PHE A 418 1.42 1.35 20.74
CA PHE A 418 0.86 0.52 19.67
C PHE A 418 -0.49 -0.10 20.05
N ILE A 419 -0.69 -0.52 21.29
CA ILE A 419 -1.97 -1.10 21.75
C ILE A 419 -3.07 -0.03 21.73
N LEU A 420 -2.88 1.11 22.40
CA LEU A 420 -3.92 2.13 22.51
C LEU A 420 -4.27 2.76 21.14
N SER A 421 -3.28 2.91 20.26
CA SER A 421 -3.51 3.51 18.93
C SER A 421 -4.27 2.60 17.95
N ASN A 422 -4.33 1.28 18.21
CA ASN A 422 -4.87 0.30 17.27
C ASN A 422 -6.06 -0.51 17.80
N ILE A 423 -6.22 -0.70 19.12
CA ILE A 423 -7.26 -1.58 19.68
C ILE A 423 -8.69 -1.23 19.22
N GLN A 424 -9.03 0.06 19.16
CA GLN A 424 -10.35 0.51 18.70
C GLN A 424 -10.54 0.29 17.20
N LYS A 425 -9.48 0.49 16.41
CA LYS A 425 -9.52 0.30 14.96
C LYS A 425 -9.69 -1.18 14.63
N MET A 426 -8.95 -2.06 15.30
CA MET A 426 -9.08 -3.52 15.17
C MET A 426 -10.50 -3.97 15.53
N GLY A 427 -11.07 -3.46 16.62
CA GLY A 427 -12.46 -3.76 17.00
C GLY A 427 -13.49 -3.32 15.96
N MET A 428 -13.27 -2.19 15.30
CA MET A 428 -14.13 -1.73 14.18
C MET A 428 -13.95 -2.58 12.92
N GLN A 429 -12.70 -2.96 12.60
CA GLN A 429 -12.39 -3.82 11.46
C GLN A 429 -13.10 -5.16 11.57
N SER A 430 -12.93 -5.83 12.71
CA SER A 430 -13.53 -7.14 13.00
C SER A 430 -15.06 -7.09 12.93
N ARG A 431 -15.69 -5.98 13.34
CA ARG A 431 -17.13 -5.78 13.18
C ARG A 431 -17.55 -5.72 11.71
N ILE A 432 -16.81 -5.00 10.87
CA ILE A 432 -17.11 -4.89 9.44
C ILE A 432 -16.87 -6.25 8.74
N GLU A 433 -15.79 -6.95 9.08
CA GLU A 433 -15.51 -8.29 8.56
C GLU A 433 -16.62 -9.29 8.90
N SER A 434 -17.15 -9.24 10.14
CA SER A 434 -18.33 -10.02 10.54
C SER A 434 -19.57 -9.68 9.71
N ILE A 435 -19.76 -8.40 9.37
CA ILE A 435 -20.90 -7.96 8.55
C ILE A 435 -20.73 -8.40 7.09
N GLU A 436 -19.52 -8.38 6.55
CA GLU A 436 -19.22 -8.95 5.23
C GLU A 436 -19.54 -10.44 5.17
N GLY A 437 -19.22 -11.20 6.22
CA GLY A 437 -19.57 -12.63 6.32
C GLY A 437 -21.07 -12.90 6.39
N GLU A 438 -21.85 -11.98 6.96
CA GLU A 438 -23.32 -12.06 7.02
C GLU A 438 -24.01 -11.49 5.75
N PHE A 439 -23.25 -10.87 4.85
CA PHE A 439 -23.79 -10.08 3.73
C PHE A 439 -24.51 -10.93 2.69
N GLU A 440 -23.99 -12.12 2.38
CA GLU A 440 -24.60 -13.03 1.40
C GLU A 440 -26.03 -13.40 1.80
N LEU A 441 -26.22 -13.82 3.05
CA LEU A 441 -27.53 -14.19 3.58
C LEU A 441 -28.50 -13.00 3.57
N ALA A 442 -28.04 -11.83 4.00
CA ALA A 442 -28.86 -10.62 4.04
C ALA A 442 -29.27 -10.16 2.64
N LEU A 443 -28.35 -10.25 1.68
CA LEU A 443 -28.59 -9.93 0.27
C LEU A 443 -29.59 -10.91 -0.35
N PHE A 444 -29.48 -12.21 -0.05
CA PHE A 444 -30.43 -13.23 -0.51
C PHE A 444 -31.84 -12.94 0.01
N LYS A 445 -31.99 -12.63 1.31
CA LYS A 445 -33.29 -12.26 1.90
C LYS A 445 -33.87 -11.01 1.24
N LEU A 446 -33.07 -9.95 1.10
CA LEU A 446 -33.50 -8.71 0.44
C LEU A 446 -33.88 -8.95 -1.03
N GLY A 447 -33.04 -9.67 -1.77
CA GLY A 447 -33.24 -10.01 -3.17
C GLY A 447 -34.54 -10.76 -3.41
N ASN A 448 -34.84 -11.77 -2.58
CA ASN A 448 -36.09 -12.52 -2.68
C ASN A 448 -37.34 -11.64 -2.47
N LYS A 449 -37.27 -10.65 -1.57
CA LYS A 449 -38.40 -9.73 -1.36
C LYS A 449 -38.57 -8.76 -2.55
N ILE A 450 -37.47 -8.21 -3.07
CA ILE A 450 -37.50 -7.31 -4.24
C ILE A 450 -38.01 -8.07 -5.48
N ALA A 451 -37.53 -9.31 -5.70
CA ALA A 451 -37.97 -10.16 -6.80
C ALA A 451 -39.46 -10.52 -6.73
N ALA A 452 -40.04 -10.57 -5.53
CA ALA A 452 -41.48 -10.76 -5.32
C ALA A 452 -42.32 -9.51 -5.66
N GLY A 453 -41.73 -8.46 -6.24
CA GLY A 453 -42.43 -7.22 -6.62
C GLY A 453 -42.77 -6.30 -5.44
N THR A 454 -42.22 -6.55 -4.24
CA THR A 454 -42.47 -5.68 -3.10
C THR A 454 -41.71 -4.35 -3.26
N PRO A 455 -42.32 -3.19 -2.91
CA PRO A 455 -41.62 -1.92 -2.91
C PRO A 455 -40.34 -1.99 -2.09
N THR A 456 -39.28 -1.35 -2.56
CA THR A 456 -37.92 -1.51 -2.00
C THR A 456 -37.85 -1.18 -0.51
N GLU A 457 -38.66 -0.22 -0.05
CA GLU A 457 -38.76 0.14 1.37
C GLU A 457 -39.34 -1.00 2.22
N LEU A 458 -40.45 -1.59 1.78
CA LEU A 458 -41.10 -2.72 2.46
C LEU A 458 -40.23 -3.99 2.37
N ALA A 459 -39.51 -4.17 1.27
CA ALA A 459 -38.55 -5.25 1.10
C ALA A 459 -37.42 -5.17 2.14
N ILE A 460 -36.87 -3.96 2.38
CA ILE A 460 -35.83 -3.73 3.40
C ILE A 460 -36.40 -3.94 4.80
N GLU A 461 -37.60 -3.46 5.08
CA GLU A 461 -38.26 -3.67 6.39
C GLU A 461 -38.40 -5.16 6.71
N LYS A 462 -38.98 -5.94 5.79
CA LYS A 462 -39.10 -7.39 5.96
C LYS A 462 -37.75 -8.10 6.03
N ALA A 463 -36.76 -7.64 5.26
CA ALA A 463 -35.42 -8.18 5.31
C ALA A 463 -34.74 -7.92 6.67
N ILE A 464 -35.01 -6.79 7.33
CA ILE A 464 -34.52 -6.49 8.69
C ILE A 464 -35.06 -7.50 9.69
N ASP A 465 -36.34 -7.88 9.58
CA ASP A 465 -36.96 -8.86 10.47
C ASP A 465 -36.34 -10.25 10.28
N ASP A 466 -36.07 -10.64 9.03
CA ASP A 466 -35.45 -11.91 8.66
C ASP A 466 -33.97 -12.00 9.11
N VAL A 467 -33.29 -10.86 9.34
CA VAL A 467 -31.86 -10.81 9.73
C VAL A 467 -31.61 -10.09 11.05
N LYS A 468 -32.63 -9.95 11.91
CA LYS A 468 -32.58 -9.13 13.13
C LYS A 468 -31.45 -9.51 14.10
N ASP A 469 -31.07 -10.78 14.11
CA ASP A 469 -30.04 -11.35 15.00
C ASP A 469 -28.62 -11.14 14.44
N LEU A 470 -28.50 -10.69 13.20
CA LEU A 470 -27.24 -10.42 12.52
C LEU A 470 -26.82 -8.95 12.69
N LYS A 471 -25.52 -8.69 12.72
CA LYS A 471 -24.96 -7.33 12.83
C LYS A 471 -25.27 -6.49 11.59
N ILE A 472 -25.39 -7.12 10.43
CA ILE A 472 -25.77 -6.48 9.17
C ILE A 472 -27.14 -5.80 9.21
N SER A 473 -28.05 -6.24 10.09
CA SER A 473 -29.36 -5.58 10.27
C SER A 473 -29.22 -4.09 10.53
N GLY A 474 -28.12 -3.65 11.16
CA GLY A 474 -27.83 -2.23 11.37
C GLY A 474 -27.69 -1.43 10.07
N LEU A 475 -27.10 -2.00 9.02
CA LEU A 475 -27.00 -1.37 7.70
C LEU A 475 -28.39 -1.14 7.10
N PHE A 476 -29.24 -2.17 7.12
CA PHE A 476 -30.59 -2.10 6.58
C PHE A 476 -31.49 -1.17 7.40
N ARG A 477 -31.45 -1.25 8.73
CA ARG A 477 -32.18 -0.34 9.63
C ARG A 477 -31.81 1.12 9.38
N ARG A 478 -30.53 1.40 9.17
CA ARG A 478 -30.07 2.75 8.87
C ARG A 478 -30.51 3.22 7.49
N THR A 479 -30.47 2.34 6.49
CA THR A 479 -30.95 2.62 5.13
C THR A 479 -32.45 2.92 5.15
N LEU A 480 -33.26 2.08 5.82
CA LEU A 480 -34.70 2.28 6.00
C LEU A 480 -35.00 3.59 6.73
N LYS A 481 -34.25 3.91 7.79
CA LYS A 481 -34.38 5.17 8.51
C LYS A 481 -34.10 6.38 7.60
N ASN A 482 -33.08 6.32 6.76
CA ASN A 482 -32.78 7.39 5.82
C ASN A 482 -33.90 7.57 4.79
N MET A 483 -34.50 6.48 4.31
CA MET A 483 -35.65 6.54 3.40
C MET A 483 -36.87 7.17 4.08
N ARG A 484 -37.25 6.69 5.27
CA ARG A 484 -38.43 7.17 6.01
C ARG A 484 -38.30 8.59 6.57
N ALA A 485 -37.16 8.89 7.20
CA ALA A 485 -36.98 10.14 7.93
C ALA A 485 -36.48 11.29 7.04
N LEU A 486 -35.72 10.99 5.97
CA LEU A 486 -35.12 12.00 5.10
C LEU A 486 -35.73 12.01 3.69
N GLY A 487 -36.71 11.15 3.40
CA GLY A 487 -37.34 11.06 2.08
C GLY A 487 -36.37 10.65 0.96
N MET A 488 -35.28 9.96 1.31
CA MET A 488 -34.23 9.59 0.36
C MET A 488 -34.66 8.40 -0.51
N THR A 489 -34.27 8.42 -1.78
CA THR A 489 -34.35 7.22 -2.64
C THR A 489 -33.45 6.12 -2.10
N PHE A 490 -33.70 4.86 -2.49
CA PHE A 490 -32.89 3.73 -2.05
C PHE A 490 -31.39 3.91 -2.36
N GLU A 491 -31.06 4.48 -3.53
CA GLU A 491 -29.69 4.83 -3.92
C GLU A 491 -29.10 5.90 -2.99
N ALA A 492 -29.81 7.00 -2.75
CA ALA A 492 -29.33 8.09 -1.90
C ALA A 492 -29.16 7.63 -0.44
N ALA A 493 -30.10 6.82 0.06
CA ALA A 493 -30.06 6.28 1.42
C ALA A 493 -28.81 5.40 1.68
N LEU A 494 -28.28 4.74 0.65
CA LEU A 494 -27.06 3.94 0.70
C LEU A 494 -25.79 4.76 0.46
N PHE A 495 -25.76 5.56 -0.62
CA PHE A 495 -24.53 6.13 -1.20
C PHE A 495 -24.31 7.63 -0.95
N ASP A 496 -25.26 8.34 -0.32
CA ASP A 496 -25.09 9.78 -0.08
C ASP A 496 -23.84 10.08 0.77
N LYS A 497 -23.11 11.15 0.42
CA LYS A 497 -21.83 11.51 1.08
C LYS A 497 -22.01 11.92 2.54
N GLN A 498 -23.14 12.53 2.87
CA GLN A 498 -23.41 13.03 4.22
C GLN A 498 -24.13 11.98 5.06
N TRP A 499 -25.21 11.42 4.52
CA TRP A 499 -26.19 10.62 5.25
C TRP A 499 -26.21 9.13 4.88
N GLY A 500 -25.54 8.72 3.81
CA GLY A 500 -25.54 7.36 3.30
C GLY A 500 -25.15 6.32 4.37
N SER A 501 -25.86 5.21 4.41
CA SER A 501 -25.63 4.15 5.40
C SER A 501 -24.27 3.48 5.21
N LEU A 502 -23.81 3.28 3.97
CA LEU A 502 -22.52 2.63 3.64
C LEU A 502 -21.29 3.40 4.17
N LYS A 503 -21.44 4.68 4.52
CA LYS A 503 -20.40 5.45 5.20
C LYS A 503 -19.97 4.83 6.53
N TYR A 504 -20.89 4.17 7.23
CA TYR A 504 -20.66 3.49 8.50
C TYR A 504 -20.27 2.03 8.33
N TYR A 505 -20.31 1.52 7.10
CA TYR A 505 -19.98 0.15 6.77
C TYR A 505 -19.03 0.16 5.57
N PRO A 506 -17.81 0.70 5.72
CA PRO A 506 -16.89 0.84 4.59
C PRO A 506 -16.32 -0.52 4.19
N SER A 507 -17.07 -1.21 3.35
CA SER A 507 -16.69 -2.44 2.67
C SER A 507 -16.84 -2.24 1.18
N ARG A 508 -15.77 -2.53 0.43
CA ARG A 508 -15.85 -2.46 -1.03
C ARG A 508 -16.76 -3.53 -1.61
N ILE A 509 -16.82 -4.71 -1.00
CA ILE A 509 -17.69 -5.80 -1.48
C ILE A 509 -19.15 -5.36 -1.34
N ILE A 510 -19.53 -4.92 -0.15
CA ILE A 510 -20.89 -4.44 0.13
C ILE A 510 -21.23 -3.23 -0.76
N GLU A 511 -20.35 -2.23 -0.85
CA GLU A 511 -20.57 -1.03 -1.68
C GLU A 511 -20.87 -1.38 -3.14
N ASN A 512 -20.07 -2.25 -3.74
CA ASN A 512 -20.20 -2.59 -5.15
C ASN A 512 -21.38 -3.52 -5.45
N VAL A 513 -21.66 -4.48 -4.57
CA VAL A 513 -22.82 -5.36 -4.75
C VAL A 513 -24.12 -4.56 -4.56
N MET A 514 -24.20 -3.70 -3.55
CA MET A 514 -25.35 -2.83 -3.38
C MET A 514 -25.53 -1.86 -4.56
N TYR A 515 -24.45 -1.43 -5.22
CA TYR A 515 -24.54 -0.60 -6.42
C TYR A 515 -25.21 -1.38 -7.57
N ALA A 516 -24.82 -2.64 -7.77
CA ALA A 516 -25.44 -3.52 -8.76
C ALA A 516 -26.92 -3.80 -8.44
N VAL A 517 -27.27 -3.99 -7.16
CA VAL A 517 -28.67 -4.16 -6.73
C VAL A 517 -29.50 -2.91 -7.04
N VAL A 518 -28.97 -1.72 -6.76
CA VAL A 518 -29.64 -0.46 -7.08
C VAL A 518 -29.80 -0.25 -8.59
N ASP A 519 -28.79 -0.56 -9.40
CA ASP A 519 -28.89 -0.46 -10.86
C ASP A 519 -29.94 -1.44 -11.42
N THR A 520 -30.03 -2.63 -10.82
CA THR A 520 -31.01 -3.67 -11.22
C THR A 520 -32.43 -3.28 -10.81
N SER A 521 -32.62 -2.75 -9.59
CA SER A 521 -33.94 -2.32 -9.12
C SER A 521 -34.49 -1.13 -9.92
N LYS A 522 -33.62 -0.24 -10.42
CA LYS A 522 -34.03 0.83 -11.36
C LYS A 522 -34.55 0.29 -12.70
N LYS A 523 -33.99 -0.81 -13.19
CA LYS A 523 -34.38 -1.43 -14.47
C LYS A 523 -35.64 -2.29 -14.38
N GLY A 524 -35.94 -2.85 -13.21
CA GLY A 524 -37.17 -3.64 -13.01
C GLY A 524 -38.45 -2.81 -12.85
N ILE A 525 -38.38 -1.47 -12.89
CA ILE A 525 -39.53 -0.56 -12.76
C ILE A 525 -39.97 0.00 -14.14
N THR A 526 -39.41 -0.55 -15.23
CA THR A 526 -39.93 -0.41 -16.61
C THR A 526 -40.29 -1.77 -17.13
#